data_AF-A0ABD2P5Z4-F1
#
_entry.id   AF-A0ABD2P5Z4-F1
#
_cell.length_a   1.000
_cell.length_b   1.000
_cell.length_c   1.000
_cell.angle_alpha   90.00
_cell.angle_beta   90.00
_cell.angle_gamma   90.00
#
_symmetry.space_group_name_H-M   'P 1'
#
loop_
_entity.id
_entity.type
_entity.pdbx_description
1 polymer ?
#
loop_
_entity_poly.entity_id
_entity_poly.type
_entity_poly.pdbx_seq_one_letter_code
_entity_poly.pdbx_strand_id
1 'polypeptide(L)'
;MDGCGAIIDKYVLVGVFIYFLRANFKIEEYSTRNFFIAVYVCHEIYEEVNALKFQIIKTCLGPCVMRSTCVRKFDEDRVNFLQRIDFHVLYDEEQCDLIFSKFPHVIWYRERSDKHSGVIFDENMICDSCCFPVASLLKILK
;
A
#
# COMPACT_ATOMS: atom_id res chain seq x y z
N MET A 1 -13.24 -3.94 6.84
CA MET A 1 -12.21 -3.07 6.24
C MET A 1 -10.89 -3.85 6.27
N ASP A 2 -10.24 -4.00 5.11
CA ASP A 2 -9.00 -4.77 4.85
C ASP A 2 -8.69 -5.97 5.78
N GLY A 3 -9.67 -6.81 6.07
CA GLY A 3 -9.50 -7.99 6.92
C GLY A 3 -8.62 -9.07 6.30
N CYS A 4 -8.43 -9.01 4.97
CA CYS A 4 -7.65 -9.97 4.21
C CYS A 4 -6.20 -9.55 3.98
N GLY A 5 -5.76 -8.40 4.50
CA GLY A 5 -4.41 -7.87 4.24
C GLY A 5 -4.13 -7.60 2.75
N ALA A 6 -5.16 -7.32 1.96
CA ALA A 6 -5.01 -7.10 0.52
C ALA A 6 -4.42 -5.72 0.23
N ILE A 7 -4.70 -4.72 1.07
CA ILE A 7 -4.15 -3.36 0.93
C ILE A 7 -2.92 -3.18 1.82
N ILE A 8 -2.98 -3.63 3.07
CA ILE A 8 -1.97 -3.35 4.07
C ILE A 8 -1.61 -4.68 4.73
N ASP A 9 -0.76 -5.49 4.11
CA ASP A 9 -0.13 -6.62 4.80
C ASP A 9 1.14 -6.19 5.55
N LYS A 10 1.80 -7.15 6.22
CA LYS A 10 3.05 -6.94 6.95
C LYS A 10 4.17 -6.34 6.08
N TYR A 11 4.24 -6.69 4.79
CA TYR A 11 5.29 -6.20 3.88
C TYR A 11 5.03 -4.77 3.44
N VAL A 12 3.77 -4.40 3.19
CA VAL A 12 3.38 -2.99 2.94
C VAL A 12 3.66 -2.14 4.18
N LEU A 13 3.35 -2.63 5.39
CA LEU A 13 3.63 -1.90 6.63
C LEU A 13 5.13 -1.66 6.84
N VAL A 14 5.97 -2.64 6.53
CA VAL A 14 7.42 -2.47 6.54
C VAL A 14 7.87 -1.45 5.51
N GLY A 15 7.35 -1.52 4.28
CA GLY A 15 7.66 -0.53 3.23
C GLY A 15 7.36 0.89 3.68
N VAL A 16 6.21 1.12 4.30
CA VAL A 16 5.84 2.42 4.89
C VAL A 16 6.85 2.86 5.95
N PHE A 17 7.23 1.95 6.86
CA PHE A 17 8.21 2.25 7.90
C PHE A 17 9.57 2.62 7.31
N ILE A 18 10.07 1.86 6.32
CA ILE A 18 11.31 2.15 5.60
C ILE A 18 11.23 3.51 4.92
N TYR A 19 10.12 3.83 4.25
CA TYR A 19 9.98 5.12 3.56
C TYR A 19 9.97 6.29 4.55
N PHE A 20 9.37 6.14 5.72
CA PHE A 20 9.39 7.17 6.75
C PHE A 20 10.80 7.41 7.30
N LEU A 21 11.59 6.34 7.46
CA LEU A 21 13.00 6.45 7.83
C LEU A 21 13.81 7.15 6.73
N ARG A 22 13.63 6.76 5.45
CA ARG A 22 14.29 7.38 4.30
C ARG A 22 13.92 8.86 4.15
N ALA A 23 12.67 9.21 4.43
CA ALA A 23 12.19 10.59 4.37
C ALA A 23 12.67 11.45 5.57
N ASN A 24 13.31 10.85 6.56
CA ASN A 24 13.73 11.49 7.81
C ASN A 24 12.59 12.31 8.43
N PHE A 25 11.43 11.65 8.62
CA PHE A 25 10.25 12.29 9.18
C PHE A 25 10.43 12.71 10.64
N LYS A 26 9.93 13.90 10.96
CA LYS A 26 9.75 14.37 12.33
C LYS A 26 8.46 13.79 12.92
N ILE A 27 8.32 13.88 14.25
CA ILE A 27 7.17 13.32 14.98
C ILE A 27 5.83 13.86 14.45
N GLU A 28 5.80 15.12 14.04
CA GLU A 28 4.59 15.78 13.53
C GLU A 28 4.19 15.29 12.13
N GLU A 29 5.11 14.61 11.42
CA GLU A 29 4.92 14.17 10.05
C GLU A 29 4.36 12.73 9.96
N TYR A 30 4.27 12.02 11.08
CA TYR A 30 3.56 10.73 11.18
C TYR A 30 2.04 10.93 11.16
N SER A 31 1.53 11.36 10.02
CA SER A 31 0.10 11.61 9.78
C SER A 31 -0.56 10.49 8.99
N THR A 32 -1.88 10.34 9.14
CA THR A 32 -2.70 9.42 8.33
C THR A 32 -2.54 9.67 6.83
N ARG A 33 -2.36 10.94 6.43
CA ARG A 33 -2.16 11.30 5.02
C ARG A 33 -0.83 10.76 4.49
N ASN A 34 0.27 11.00 5.20
CA ASN A 34 1.57 10.49 4.80
C ASN A 34 1.63 8.96 4.83
N PHE A 35 0.93 8.34 5.78
CA PHE A 35 0.78 6.89 5.84
C PHE A 35 0.14 6.35 4.55
N PHE A 36 -1.00 6.88 4.13
CA PHE A 36 -1.66 6.38 2.91
C PHE A 36 -0.91 6.74 1.62
N ILE A 37 -0.15 7.84 1.59
CA ILE A 37 0.76 8.12 0.47
C ILE A 37 1.84 7.04 0.38
N ALA A 38 2.47 6.68 1.50
CA ALA A 38 3.49 5.64 1.54
C ALA A 38 2.91 4.25 1.16
N VAL A 39 1.70 3.92 1.64
CA VAL A 39 0.97 2.71 1.23
C VAL A 39 0.72 2.70 -0.27
N TYR A 40 0.28 3.84 -0.83
CA TYR A 40 0.06 3.97 -2.27
C TYR A 40 1.34 3.74 -3.07
N VAL A 41 2.47 4.33 -2.63
CA VAL A 41 3.78 4.09 -3.26
C VAL A 41 4.17 2.62 -3.20
N CYS A 42 3.95 1.91 -2.08
CA CYS A 42 4.20 0.47 -2.03
C CYS A 42 3.39 -0.28 -3.09
N HIS A 43 2.10 0.02 -3.23
CA HIS A 43 1.25 -0.59 -4.25
C HIS A 43 1.68 -0.24 -5.68
N GLU A 44 2.22 0.95 -5.93
CA GLU A 44 2.74 1.28 -7.26
C GLU A 44 3.95 0.44 -7.66
N ILE A 45 4.78 0.06 -6.68
CA ILE A 45 6.03 -0.67 -6.93
C ILE A 45 5.81 -2.19 -6.93
N TYR A 46 5.02 -2.71 -6.01
CA TYR A 46 4.90 -4.15 -5.77
C TYR A 46 3.59 -4.76 -6.25
N GLU A 47 2.56 -3.96 -6.56
CA GLU A 47 1.24 -4.46 -6.96
C GLU A 47 0.87 -4.07 -8.39
N GLU A 48 0.49 -5.07 -9.18
CA GLU A 48 -0.01 -4.86 -10.55
C GLU A 48 -1.50 -4.44 -10.57
N VAL A 49 -2.25 -4.69 -9.48
CA VAL A 49 -3.70 -4.48 -9.42
C VAL A 49 -4.06 -3.02 -9.14
N ASN A 50 -4.65 -2.35 -10.14
CA ASN A 50 -5.05 -0.95 -10.01
C ASN A 50 -6.30 -0.71 -9.14
N ALA A 51 -7.16 -1.72 -8.94
CA ALA A 51 -8.39 -1.57 -8.15
C ALA A 51 -8.11 -1.22 -6.68
N LEU A 52 -7.07 -1.79 -6.09
CA LEU A 52 -6.68 -1.54 -4.70
C LEU A 52 -6.11 -0.12 -4.51
N LYS A 53 -5.38 0.39 -5.50
CA LYS A 53 -4.84 1.75 -5.54
C LYS A 53 -5.94 2.81 -5.44
N PHE A 54 -7.05 2.63 -6.15
CA PHE A 54 -8.19 3.53 -6.05
C PHE A 54 -8.82 3.50 -4.65
N GLN A 55 -8.92 2.33 -4.02
CA GLN A 55 -9.42 2.20 -2.67
C GLN A 55 -8.51 2.88 -1.63
N ILE A 56 -7.20 2.88 -1.84
CA ILE A 56 -6.24 3.63 -1.00
C ILE A 56 -6.52 5.13 -1.08
N ILE A 57 -6.63 5.70 -2.30
CA ILE A 57 -6.93 7.12 -2.51
C ILE A 57 -8.27 7.48 -1.85
N LYS A 58 -9.31 6.66 -2.06
CA LYS A 58 -10.63 6.85 -1.44
C LYS A 58 -10.56 6.83 0.09
N THR A 59 -9.75 5.95 0.66
CA THR A 59 -9.55 5.86 2.12
C THR A 59 -8.80 7.08 2.64
N CYS A 60 -7.77 7.56 1.93
CA CYS A 60 -7.00 8.74 2.30
C CYS A 60 -7.81 10.05 2.23
N LEU A 61 -8.60 10.23 1.17
CA LEU A 61 -9.34 11.48 0.89
C LEU A 61 -10.75 11.48 1.49
N GLY A 62 -11.31 10.31 1.79
CA GLY A 62 -12.68 10.18 2.28
C GLY A 62 -13.69 10.80 1.32
N PRO A 63 -14.69 11.56 1.81
CA PRO A 63 -15.71 12.21 0.98
C PRO A 63 -15.13 13.19 -0.06
N CYS A 64 -13.92 13.71 0.16
CA CYS A 64 -13.26 14.64 -0.75
C CYS A 64 -12.76 13.97 -2.04
N VAL A 65 -12.74 12.64 -2.14
CA VAL A 65 -12.27 11.92 -3.34
C VAL A 65 -13.03 12.30 -4.62
N MET A 66 -14.31 12.69 -4.50
CA MET A 66 -15.12 13.12 -5.64
C MET A 66 -14.71 14.49 -6.19
N ARG A 67 -13.83 15.22 -5.50
CA ARG A 67 -13.31 16.52 -5.94
C ARG A 67 -11.98 16.30 -6.66
N SER A 68 -11.94 16.63 -7.95
CA SER A 68 -10.75 16.52 -8.79
C SER A 68 -9.53 17.25 -8.20
N THR A 69 -9.74 18.37 -7.51
CA THR A 69 -8.69 19.13 -6.83
C THR A 69 -8.02 18.35 -5.69
N CYS A 70 -8.78 17.52 -4.97
CA CYS A 70 -8.24 16.70 -3.87
C CYS A 70 -7.41 15.53 -4.39
N VAL A 71 -7.81 14.93 -5.51
CA VAL A 71 -7.04 13.88 -6.20
C VAL A 71 -5.72 14.46 -6.73
N ARG A 72 -5.77 15.60 -7.44
CA ARG A 72 -4.54 16.30 -7.87
C ARG A 72 -3.60 16.60 -6.71
N LYS A 73 -4.15 17.04 -5.57
CA LYS A 73 -3.33 17.32 -4.38
C LYS A 73 -2.70 16.06 -3.78
N PHE A 74 -3.41 14.93 -3.83
CA PHE A 74 -2.83 13.63 -3.45
C PHE A 74 -1.66 13.27 -4.36
N ASP A 75 -1.81 13.43 -5.67
CA ASP A 75 -0.74 13.14 -6.64
C ASP A 75 0.49 14.04 -6.44
N GLU A 76 0.28 15.33 -6.15
CA GLU A 76 1.37 16.26 -5.81
C GLU A 76 2.10 15.84 -4.54
N ASP A 77 1.35 15.49 -3.48
CA ASP A 77 1.96 15.06 -2.22
C ASP A 77 2.72 13.74 -2.39
N ARG A 78 2.24 12.84 -3.24
CA ARG A 78 2.94 11.62 -3.64
C ARG A 78 4.25 11.92 -4.36
N VAL A 79 4.26 12.82 -5.34
CA VAL A 79 5.49 13.21 -6.06
C VAL A 79 6.50 13.84 -5.10
N ASN A 80 6.05 14.74 -4.22
CA ASN A 80 6.91 15.36 -3.20
C ASN A 80 7.48 14.30 -2.24
N PHE A 81 6.68 13.30 -1.87
CA PHE A 81 7.13 12.20 -1.02
C PHE A 81 8.22 11.35 -1.71
N LEU A 82 8.02 10.99 -2.98
CA LEU A 82 9.01 10.27 -3.78
C LEU A 82 10.32 11.04 -3.90
N GLN A 83 10.25 12.34 -4.18
CA GLN A 83 11.44 13.21 -4.21
C GLN A 83 12.15 13.25 -2.87
N ARG A 84 11.40 13.30 -1.76
CA ARG A 84 11.97 13.38 -0.41
C ARG A 84 12.73 12.11 0.00
N ILE A 85 12.31 10.94 -0.48
CA ILE A 85 13.03 9.68 -0.27
C ILE A 85 14.10 9.42 -1.34
N ASP A 86 14.45 10.43 -2.14
CA ASP A 86 15.39 10.34 -3.27
C ASP A 86 15.03 9.21 -4.26
N PHE A 87 13.73 9.00 -4.46
CA PHE A 87 13.17 7.92 -5.26
C PHE A 87 13.62 6.50 -4.84
N HIS A 88 14.22 6.35 -3.66
CA HIS A 88 14.64 5.07 -3.10
C HIS A 88 13.41 4.33 -2.56
N VAL A 89 12.70 3.68 -3.47
CA VAL A 89 11.44 2.96 -3.20
C VAL A 89 11.64 1.45 -3.01
N LEU A 90 12.73 0.88 -3.53
CA LEU A 90 12.95 -0.56 -3.43
C LEU A 90 13.38 -0.96 -2.03
N TYR A 91 12.86 -2.09 -1.57
CA TYR A 91 13.29 -2.86 -0.41
C TYR A 91 13.08 -4.35 -0.69
N ASP A 92 13.86 -5.20 -0.04
CA ASP A 92 13.82 -6.65 -0.23
C ASP A 92 13.33 -7.39 1.02
N GLU A 93 13.24 -8.71 0.90
CA GLU A 93 12.79 -9.61 1.96
C GLU A 93 13.74 -9.61 3.16
N GLU A 94 15.05 -9.57 2.94
CA GLU A 94 16.06 -9.57 4.01
C GLU A 94 15.92 -8.31 4.88
N GLN A 95 15.69 -7.14 4.25
CA GLN A 95 15.38 -5.91 4.96
C GLN A 95 14.10 -6.01 5.77
N CYS A 96 13.07 -6.70 5.26
CA CYS A 96 11.83 -6.92 5.99
C CYS A 96 12.04 -7.79 7.23
N ASP A 97 12.72 -8.92 7.08
CA ASP A 97 13.01 -9.86 8.17
C ASP A 97 13.85 -9.22 9.28
N LEU A 98 14.80 -8.36 8.90
CA LEU A 98 15.57 -7.57 9.86
C LEU A 98 14.67 -6.64 10.69
N ILE A 99 13.67 -6.01 10.08
CA ILE A 99 12.74 -5.13 10.79
C ILE A 99 11.81 -5.94 11.71
N PHE A 100 11.27 -7.05 11.21
CA PHE A 100 10.41 -7.94 12.01
C PHE A 100 11.11 -8.46 13.26
N SER A 101 12.38 -8.88 13.12
CA SER A 101 13.18 -9.39 14.22
C SER A 101 13.61 -8.29 15.19
N LYS A 102 14.00 -7.11 14.67
CA LYS A 102 14.47 -5.99 15.50
C LYS A 102 13.36 -5.29 16.27
N PHE A 103 12.15 -5.24 15.72
CA PHE A 103 11.00 -4.55 16.33
C PHE A 103 9.78 -5.47 16.42
N PRO A 104 9.76 -6.49 17.31
CA PRO A 104 8.64 -7.42 17.40
C PRO A 104 7.32 -6.71 17.74
N HIS A 105 6.31 -6.87 16.88
CA HIS A 105 5.00 -6.24 17.06
C HIS A 105 3.89 -7.10 16.45
N VAL A 106 2.68 -7.05 17.04
CA VAL A 106 1.53 -7.87 16.61
C VAL A 106 1.10 -7.60 15.16
N ILE A 107 1.42 -6.42 14.61
CA ILE A 107 1.09 -6.06 13.23
C ILE A 107 1.82 -6.91 12.18
N TRP A 108 2.93 -7.57 12.55
CA TRP A 108 3.66 -8.46 11.64
C TRP A 108 2.94 -9.78 11.38
N TYR A 109 1.92 -10.13 12.18
CA TYR A 109 1.04 -11.27 11.92
C TYR A 109 -0.06 -10.97 10.90
N ARG A 110 -0.05 -9.77 10.31
CA ARG A 110 -1.05 -9.34 9.35
C ARG A 110 -0.68 -9.87 7.96
N GLU A 111 -1.13 -11.08 7.69
CA GLU A 111 -0.88 -11.78 6.43
C GLU A 111 -1.95 -11.52 5.38
N ARG A 112 -1.54 -11.58 4.12
CA ARG A 112 -2.46 -11.51 2.98
C ARG A 112 -3.15 -12.85 2.81
N SER A 113 -4.47 -12.84 2.67
CA SER A 113 -5.23 -14.06 2.35
C SER A 113 -4.86 -14.58 0.97
N ASP A 114 -4.78 -15.90 0.81
CA ASP A 114 -4.56 -16.56 -0.49
C ASP A 114 -5.58 -16.18 -1.56
N LYS A 115 -6.78 -15.73 -1.16
CA LYS A 115 -7.79 -15.16 -2.07
C LYS A 115 -7.29 -13.91 -2.81
N HIS A 116 -6.25 -13.25 -2.33
CA HIS A 116 -5.62 -12.09 -2.96
C HIS A 116 -4.16 -12.36 -3.37
N SER A 117 -3.74 -13.64 -3.44
CA SER A 117 -2.38 -14.04 -3.85
C SER A 117 -2.09 -13.85 -5.35
N GLY A 118 -3.11 -13.49 -6.14
CA GLY A 118 -3.00 -13.37 -7.59
C GLY A 118 -3.18 -14.69 -8.36
N VAL A 119 -3.12 -15.84 -7.69
CA VAL A 119 -3.31 -17.15 -8.35
C VAL A 119 -4.74 -17.36 -8.83
N ILE A 120 -5.72 -16.75 -8.18
CA ILE A 120 -7.14 -16.85 -8.52
C ILE A 120 -7.51 -15.70 -9.47
N PHE A 121 -8.03 -16.05 -10.65
CA PHE A 121 -8.48 -15.10 -11.66
C PHE A 121 -9.99 -15.17 -11.84
N ASP A 122 -10.71 -14.22 -11.24
CA ASP A 122 -12.07 -13.88 -11.64
C ASP A 122 -12.35 -12.40 -11.32
N GLU A 123 -12.33 -11.58 -12.36
CA GLU A 123 -12.56 -10.13 -12.26
C GLU A 123 -13.95 -9.76 -11.73
N ASN A 124 -14.89 -10.70 -11.75
CA ASN A 124 -16.23 -10.54 -11.17
C ASN A 124 -16.33 -11.09 -9.75
N MET A 125 -15.31 -11.84 -9.28
CA MET A 125 -15.29 -12.39 -7.95
C MET A 125 -14.90 -11.31 -6.95
N ILE A 126 -15.83 -11.00 -6.06
CA ILE A 126 -15.62 -10.13 -4.91
C ILE A 126 -15.31 -11.02 -3.71
N CYS A 127 -14.22 -10.72 -3.00
CA CYS A 127 -13.89 -11.44 -1.78
C CYS A 127 -14.94 -11.18 -0.69
N ASP A 128 -15.57 -12.24 -0.19
CA ASP A 128 -16.62 -12.13 0.84
C ASP A 128 -16.15 -11.45 2.14
N SER A 129 -14.85 -11.48 2.41
CA SER A 129 -14.27 -11.01 3.68
C SER A 129 -13.84 -9.53 3.64
N CYS A 130 -13.33 -9.04 2.52
CA CYS A 130 -12.89 -7.64 2.39
C CYS A 130 -13.69 -6.83 1.37
N CYS A 131 -14.57 -7.47 0.60
CA CYS A 131 -15.32 -6.91 -0.51
C CYS A 131 -14.46 -6.27 -1.61
N PHE A 132 -13.19 -6.67 -1.72
CA PHE A 132 -12.31 -6.26 -2.82
C PHE A 132 -12.30 -7.32 -3.93
N PRO A 133 -12.06 -6.91 -5.19
CA PRO A 133 -11.88 -7.84 -6.29
C PRO A 133 -10.77 -8.86 -6.03
N VAL A 134 -11.02 -10.10 -6.41
CA VAL A 134 -10.05 -11.20 -6.44
C VAL A 134 -9.42 -11.23 -7.84
N ALA A 135 -8.44 -10.39 -8.07
CA ALA A 135 -7.70 -10.36 -9.34
C ALA A 135 -6.20 -10.30 -9.05
N SER A 136 -5.36 -11.11 -9.72
CA SER A 136 -4.03 -10.70 -10.23
C SER A 136 -3.15 -11.83 -10.80
N LEU A 137 -3.29 -12.18 -12.09
CA LEU A 137 -2.19 -12.47 -13.04
C LEU A 137 -2.81 -13.17 -14.25
N LEU A 138 -2.97 -12.46 -15.36
CA LEU A 138 -2.92 -12.97 -16.75
C LEU A 138 -3.29 -11.85 -17.74
N LYS A 139 -2.42 -10.84 -17.83
CA LYS A 139 -2.30 -10.00 -19.04
C LYS A 139 -0.88 -9.95 -19.62
N ILE A 140 0.05 -10.76 -19.10
CA ILE A 140 1.45 -10.76 -19.53
C ILE A 140 1.76 -11.92 -20.51
N LEU A 141 0.84 -12.86 -20.74
CA LEU A 141 1.04 -14.01 -21.65
C LEU A 141 0.02 -14.10 -22.81
N LYS A 142 -0.50 -12.98 -23.30
CA LYS A 142 -1.25 -12.93 -24.57
C LYS A 142 -0.73 -11.84 -25.49
#